data_AF-A0AAQ4FIK1-F1
#
_entry.id   AF-A0AAQ4FIK1-F1
#
_cell.length_a   1.000
_cell.length_b   1.000
_cell.length_c   1.000
_cell.angle_alpha   90.00
_cell.angle_beta   90.00
_cell.angle_gamma   90.00
#
_symmetry.space_group_name_H-M   'P 1'
#
loop_
_entity.id
_entity.type
_entity.pdbx_description
1 polymer ?
#
loop_
_entity_poly.entity_id
_entity_poly.type
_entity_poly.pdbx_seq_one_letter_code
_entity_poly.pdbx_strand_id
1 'polypeptide(L)'
;MRRLEMDLELRKTTALIERERARQLELQAGSPQGSLAGERQTREEPLAYFVKRLKSFLIPIPIVPEVPVWLEGIESILRSYKLPDEVKSDLLLPLESGRISHLFSKLSTEQLESYDRVKKTILSELRLSPGDYLRPARNETWLHFASRIESYHAVCM
;
A
#
# COMPACT_ATOMS: atom_id res chain seq x y z
N MET A 1 -32.50 -68.64 30.55
CA MET A 1 -32.90 -67.90 29.33
C MET A 1 -32.96 -66.39 29.58
N ARG A 2 -33.88 -65.85 30.42
CA ARG A 2 -34.04 -64.39 30.63
C ARG A 2 -32.79 -63.60 31.07
N ARG A 3 -31.91 -64.16 31.92
CA ARG A 3 -30.67 -63.47 32.32
C ARG A 3 -29.66 -63.34 31.18
N LEU A 4 -29.58 -64.34 30.31
CA LEU A 4 -28.68 -64.32 29.16
C LEU A 4 -29.17 -63.33 28.10
N GLU A 5 -30.49 -63.21 27.92
CA GLU A 5 -31.10 -62.21 27.03
C GLU A 5 -30.81 -60.79 27.55
N MET A 6 -30.96 -60.56 28.85
CA MET A 6 -30.67 -59.28 29.49
C MET A 6 -29.19 -58.89 29.39
N ASP A 7 -28.27 -59.85 29.60
CA ASP A 7 -26.82 -59.60 29.42
C ASP A 7 -26.47 -59.28 27.96
N LEU A 8 -27.17 -59.89 27.00
CA LEU A 8 -26.96 -59.67 25.58
C LEU A 8 -27.50 -58.30 25.15
N GLU A 9 -28.63 -57.87 25.70
CA GLU A 9 -29.15 -56.50 25.54
C GLU A 9 -28.21 -55.46 26.14
N LEU A 10 -27.70 -55.70 27.36
CA LEU A 10 -26.74 -54.80 28.01
C LEU A 10 -25.48 -54.64 27.15
N ARG A 11 -24.92 -55.74 26.63
CA ARG A 11 -23.75 -55.69 25.73
C ARG A 11 -24.02 -54.95 24.42
N LYS A 12 -25.23 -55.09 23.87
CA LYS A 12 -25.64 -54.33 22.66
C LYS A 12 -25.73 -52.84 22.96
N THR A 13 -26.31 -52.47 24.10
CA THR A 13 -26.43 -51.05 24.48
C THR A 13 -25.06 -50.40 24.75
N THR A 14 -24.14 -51.09 25.42
CA THR A 14 -22.79 -50.56 25.67
C THR A 14 -22.00 -50.36 24.38
N ALA A 15 -22.09 -51.32 23.44
CA ALA A 15 -21.42 -51.21 22.14
C ALA A 15 -21.95 -50.04 21.29
N LEU A 16 -23.24 -49.74 21.37
CA LEU A 16 -23.83 -48.57 20.70
C LEU A 16 -23.35 -47.25 21.32
N ILE A 17 -23.27 -47.18 22.65
CA ILE A 17 -22.78 -46.00 23.36
C ILE A 17 -21.30 -45.74 23.04
N GLU A 18 -20.47 -46.79 23.00
CA GLU A 18 -19.06 -46.67 22.63
C GLU A 18 -18.88 -46.20 21.18
N ARG A 19 -19.69 -46.74 20.25
CA ARG A 19 -19.67 -46.32 18.84
C ARG A 19 -20.07 -44.84 18.66
N GLU A 20 -21.07 -44.38 19.40
CA GLU A 20 -21.50 -42.97 19.33
C GLU A 20 -20.45 -42.04 19.93
N ARG A 21 -19.79 -42.43 21.03
CA ARG A 21 -18.67 -41.68 21.61
C ARG A 21 -17.47 -41.60 20.65
N ALA A 22 -17.14 -42.70 19.97
CA ALA A 22 -16.09 -42.72 18.95
C ALA A 22 -16.42 -41.76 17.79
N ARG A 23 -17.68 -41.74 17.35
CA ARG A 23 -18.16 -40.83 16.30
C ARG A 23 -18.10 -39.36 16.74
N GLN A 24 -18.42 -39.06 18.00
CA GLN A 24 -18.30 -37.71 18.55
C GLN A 24 -16.84 -37.26 18.68
N LEU A 25 -15.93 -38.16 19.06
CA LEU A 25 -14.49 -37.89 19.09
C LEU A 25 -13.93 -37.65 17.67
N GLU A 26 -14.38 -38.41 16.67
CA GLU A 26 -14.02 -38.18 15.27
C GLU A 26 -14.58 -36.85 14.73
N LEU A 27 -15.78 -36.44 15.14
CA LEU A 27 -16.36 -35.13 14.81
C LEU A 27 -15.61 -33.98 15.50
N GLN A 28 -15.08 -34.19 16.71
CA GLN A 28 -14.24 -33.21 17.41
C GLN A 28 -12.78 -33.18 16.89
N ALA A 29 -12.25 -34.32 16.45
CA ALA A 29 -10.91 -34.42 15.85
C ALA A 29 -10.90 -34.04 14.36
N GLY A 30 -12.06 -34.09 13.70
CA GLY A 30 -12.29 -33.68 12.31
C GLY A 30 -12.43 -32.17 12.14
N SER A 31 -11.42 -31.41 12.55
CA SER A 31 -11.14 -30.08 11.98
C SER A 31 -9.65 -29.95 11.67
N PRO A 32 -9.19 -30.47 10.52
CA PRO A 32 -7.85 -30.20 10.01
C PRO A 32 -7.93 -29.10 8.96
N GLN A 33 -7.74 -27.83 9.36
CA GLN A 33 -7.17 -26.83 8.45
C GLN A 33 -6.68 -25.58 9.20
N GLY A 34 -5.36 -25.41 9.25
CA GLY A 34 -4.71 -24.10 9.36
C GLY A 34 -4.23 -23.68 10.76
N SER A 35 -3.13 -24.24 11.26
CA SER A 35 -2.42 -23.66 12.42
C SER A 35 -0.91 -23.53 12.23
N LEU A 36 -0.45 -23.41 10.98
CA LEU A 36 0.93 -22.99 10.65
C LEU A 36 1.00 -21.69 9.84
N ALA A 37 -0.12 -20.95 9.72
CA ALA A 37 -0.19 -19.65 9.04
C ALA A 37 -0.53 -18.47 9.97
N GLY A 38 -0.75 -18.72 11.27
CA GLY A 38 -1.31 -17.73 12.20
C GLY A 38 -0.34 -16.64 12.69
N GLU A 39 0.96 -16.79 12.49
CA GLU A 39 1.95 -15.80 12.99
C GLU A 39 2.43 -14.80 11.94
N ARG A 40 2.06 -14.96 10.65
CA ARG A 40 2.34 -13.94 9.62
C ARG A 40 1.21 -12.94 9.43
N GLN A 41 -0.03 -13.32 9.78
CA GLN A 41 -1.22 -12.51 9.52
C GLN A 41 -1.37 -11.30 10.44
N THR A 42 -0.85 -11.35 11.66
CA THR A 42 -1.00 -10.24 12.63
C THR A 42 -0.09 -9.04 12.35
N ARG A 43 0.98 -9.21 11.56
CA ARG A 43 1.92 -8.12 11.22
C ARG A 43 1.69 -7.52 9.83
N GLU A 44 1.05 -8.26 8.92
CA GLU A 44 0.71 -7.78 7.58
C GLU A 44 -0.53 -6.89 7.55
N GLU A 45 -1.52 -7.11 8.42
CA GLU A 45 -2.73 -6.26 8.53
C GLU A 45 -2.41 -4.77 8.84
N PRO A 46 -1.50 -4.46 9.78
CA PRO A 46 -1.04 -3.08 10.00
C PRO A 46 -0.39 -2.48 8.75
N LEU A 47 0.54 -3.21 8.11
CA LEU A 47 1.27 -2.70 6.95
C LEU A 47 0.34 -2.46 5.77
N ALA A 48 -0.55 -3.41 5.47
CA ALA A 48 -1.55 -3.29 4.41
C ALA A 48 -2.51 -2.11 4.68
N TYR A 49 -2.88 -1.87 5.94
CA TYR A 49 -3.66 -0.70 6.35
C TYR A 49 -2.90 0.61 6.08
N PHE A 50 -1.62 0.71 6.48
CA PHE A 50 -0.80 1.89 6.23
C PHE A 50 -0.56 2.12 4.73
N VAL A 51 -0.28 1.07 3.96
CA VAL A 51 -0.11 1.15 2.50
C VAL A 51 -1.42 1.60 1.84
N LYS A 52 -2.58 1.09 2.27
CA LYS A 52 -3.89 1.52 1.76
C LYS A 52 -4.15 3.00 2.09
N ARG A 53 -3.81 3.44 3.29
CA ARG A 53 -3.94 4.84 3.71
C ARG A 53 -3.00 5.75 2.93
N LEU A 54 -1.73 5.38 2.81
CA LEU A 54 -0.73 6.11 2.04
C LEU A 54 -1.15 6.19 0.58
N LYS A 55 -1.54 5.09 -0.06
CA LYS A 55 -2.07 5.10 -1.44
C LYS A 55 -3.28 6.01 -1.63
N SER A 56 -4.12 6.18 -0.60
CA SER A 56 -5.24 7.13 -0.67
C SER A 56 -4.81 8.60 -0.62
N PHE A 57 -3.64 8.90 -0.05
CA PHE A 57 -3.06 10.25 0.01
C PHE A 57 -2.11 10.55 -1.14
N LEU A 58 -1.46 9.51 -1.67
CA LEU A 58 -0.50 9.61 -2.75
C LEU A 58 -1.26 9.62 -4.09
N ILE A 59 -1.81 10.78 -4.41
CA ILE A 59 -2.39 11.07 -5.73
C ILE A 59 -1.25 10.96 -6.76
N PRO A 60 -1.43 10.23 -7.88
CA PRO A 60 -0.42 10.15 -8.94
C PRO A 60 0.04 11.54 -9.36
N ILE A 61 1.29 11.64 -9.83
CA ILE A 61 1.85 12.92 -10.29
C ILE A 61 0.91 13.54 -11.32
N PRO A 62 0.42 14.77 -11.10
CA PRO A 62 -0.48 15.42 -12.03
C PRO A 62 0.21 15.56 -13.39
N ILE A 63 -0.53 15.24 -14.45
CA ILE A 63 -0.10 15.46 -15.84
C ILE A 63 -0.09 16.98 -16.16
N VAL A 64 -0.78 17.75 -15.31
CA VAL A 64 -1.03 19.19 -15.34
C VAL A 64 0.10 19.92 -14.59
N PRO A 65 0.43 21.15 -14.97
CA PRO A 65 1.72 21.74 -14.61
C PRO A 65 1.66 22.45 -13.25
N GLU A 66 1.26 21.72 -12.22
CA GLU A 66 1.26 22.15 -10.81
C GLU A 66 2.14 21.21 -9.97
N VAL A 67 3.13 20.58 -10.60
CA VAL A 67 4.03 19.61 -9.97
C VAL A 67 4.69 20.17 -8.69
N PRO A 68 5.16 21.43 -8.63
CA PRO A 68 5.72 22.00 -7.41
C PRO A 68 4.71 22.04 -6.26
N VAL A 69 3.49 22.53 -6.52
CA VAL A 69 2.41 22.64 -5.52
C VAL A 69 1.96 21.26 -5.05
N TRP A 70 1.83 20.30 -5.98
CA TRP A 70 1.54 18.91 -5.65
C TRP A 70 2.62 18.30 -4.74
N LEU A 71 3.88 18.55 -5.05
CA LEU A 71 5.00 18.02 -4.28
C LEU A 71 5.02 18.59 -2.86
N GLU A 72 4.76 19.89 -2.70
CA GLU A 72 4.59 20.52 -1.38
C GLU A 72 3.44 19.90 -0.58
N GLY A 73 2.31 19.62 -1.24
CA GLY A 73 1.18 18.94 -0.62
C GLY A 73 1.54 17.55 -0.09
N ILE A 74 2.24 16.74 -0.90
CA ILE A 74 2.73 15.42 -0.48
C ILE A 74 3.77 15.55 0.62
N GLU A 75 4.72 16.49 0.51
CA GLU A 75 5.74 16.71 1.54
C GLU A 75 5.12 17.06 2.90
N SER A 76 4.08 17.88 2.93
CA SER A 76 3.36 18.20 4.16
C SER A 76 2.80 16.95 4.83
N ILE A 77 2.22 16.04 4.03
CA ILE A 77 1.71 14.76 4.51
C ILE A 77 2.87 13.88 5.00
N LEU A 78 3.93 13.69 4.22
CA LEU A 78 5.09 12.85 4.59
C LEU A 78 5.79 13.38 5.86
N ARG A 79 5.88 14.70 6.02
CA ARG A 79 6.40 15.37 7.23
C ARG A 79 5.52 15.09 8.44
N SER A 80 4.19 15.10 8.28
CA SER A 80 3.26 14.81 9.37
C SER A 80 3.47 13.40 9.96
N TYR A 81 3.87 12.44 9.13
CA TYR A 81 4.17 11.06 9.54
C TYR A 81 5.63 10.82 9.94
N LYS A 82 6.49 11.85 9.89
CA LYS A 82 7.92 11.77 10.27
C LYS A 82 8.69 10.62 9.59
N LEU A 83 8.44 10.41 8.31
CA LEU A 83 9.07 9.32 7.57
C LEU A 83 10.58 9.57 7.37
N PRO A 84 11.43 8.52 7.40
CA PRO A 84 12.81 8.60 6.94
C PRO A 84 12.90 8.94 5.45
N ASP A 85 14.00 9.54 5.02
CA ASP A 85 14.15 10.02 3.63
C ASP A 85 14.18 8.88 2.61
N GLU A 86 14.75 7.74 2.98
CA GLU A 86 14.80 6.54 2.14
C GLU A 86 13.38 6.05 1.83
N VAL A 87 12.52 6.03 2.86
CA VAL A 87 11.11 5.63 2.73
C VAL A 87 10.31 6.64 1.92
N LYS A 88 10.59 7.94 2.03
CA LYS A 88 9.90 8.96 1.22
C LYS A 88 10.20 8.78 -0.25
N SER A 89 11.45 8.51 -0.62
CA SER A 89 11.84 8.23 -2.00
C SER A 89 11.14 6.99 -2.55
N ASP A 90 11.12 5.90 -1.78
CA ASP A 90 10.43 4.67 -2.15
C ASP A 90 8.93 4.87 -2.37
N LEU A 91 8.30 5.80 -1.63
CA LEU A 91 6.89 6.14 -1.79
C LEU A 91 6.60 6.99 -3.03
N LEU A 92 7.61 7.67 -3.60
CA LEU A 92 7.44 8.42 -4.84
C LEU A 92 7.48 7.52 -6.09
N LEU A 93 8.20 6.39 -6.03
CA LEU A 93 8.34 5.45 -7.16
C LEU A 93 7.00 4.96 -7.75
N PRO A 94 6.00 4.56 -6.95
CA PRO A 94 4.74 4.08 -7.49
C PRO A 94 3.85 5.19 -8.06
N LEU A 95 4.20 6.46 -7.81
CA LEU A 95 3.42 7.64 -8.23
C LEU A 95 3.92 8.23 -9.54
N GLU A 96 4.98 7.65 -10.08
CA GLU A 96 5.52 7.91 -11.39
C GLU A 96 4.41 7.90 -12.43
N SER A 97 4.05 9.07 -12.93
CA SER A 97 3.33 9.15 -14.18
C SER A 97 4.28 8.66 -15.29
N GLY A 98 3.74 8.09 -16.38
CA GLY A 98 4.54 7.55 -17.48
C GLY A 98 5.56 8.53 -18.11
N ARG A 99 5.51 9.83 -17.78
CA ARG A 99 6.51 10.83 -18.17
C ARG A 99 7.87 10.66 -17.46
N ILE A 100 7.91 10.17 -16.22
CA ILE A 100 9.13 10.11 -15.42
C ILE A 100 9.59 8.70 -15.06
N SER A 101 8.91 7.67 -15.57
CA SER A 101 9.24 6.28 -15.26
C SER A 101 10.67 5.86 -15.62
N HIS A 102 11.24 6.55 -16.60
CA HIS A 102 12.60 6.34 -17.07
C HIS A 102 13.66 7.09 -16.25
N LEU A 103 13.28 7.97 -15.31
CA LEU A 103 14.23 8.69 -14.45
C LEU A 103 14.77 7.77 -13.36
N PHE A 104 13.91 6.95 -12.78
CA PHE A 104 14.26 6.11 -11.64
C PHE A 104 15.13 4.93 -12.04
N SER A 105 15.09 4.52 -13.32
CA SER A 105 16.04 3.56 -13.88
C SER A 105 17.44 4.13 -14.11
N LYS A 106 17.61 5.46 -14.10
CA LYS A 106 18.90 6.14 -14.25
C LYS A 106 19.55 6.51 -12.91
N LEU A 107 18.80 6.47 -11.81
CA LEU A 107 19.31 6.77 -10.48
C LEU A 107 19.96 5.54 -9.86
N SER A 108 21.15 5.72 -9.28
CA SER A 108 21.80 4.70 -8.45
C SER A 108 21.04 4.50 -7.12
N THR A 109 21.22 3.36 -6.47
CA THR A 109 20.60 3.06 -5.16
C THR A 109 20.89 4.14 -4.12
N GLU A 110 22.13 4.63 -4.05
CA GLU A 110 22.55 5.72 -3.17
C GLU A 110 21.85 7.06 -3.47
N GLN A 111 21.47 7.30 -4.74
CA GLN A 111 20.71 8.49 -5.12
C GLN A 111 19.23 8.36 -4.78
N LEU A 112 18.68 7.14 -4.80
CA LEU A 112 17.30 6.86 -4.40
C LEU A 112 17.12 6.98 -2.88
N GLU A 113 18.14 6.67 -2.08
CA GLU A 113 18.07 6.83 -0.62
C GLU A 113 17.93 8.31 -0.19
N SER A 114 18.29 9.27 -1.05
CA SER A 114 18.18 10.70 -0.77
C SER A 114 16.92 11.31 -1.38
N TYR A 115 15.92 11.59 -0.54
CA TYR A 115 14.69 12.27 -0.94
C TYR A 115 14.95 13.59 -1.68
N ASP A 116 15.87 14.40 -1.19
CA ASP A 116 16.24 15.69 -1.79
C ASP A 116 16.78 15.55 -3.22
N ARG A 117 17.53 14.48 -3.50
CA ARG A 117 18.04 14.21 -4.86
C ARG A 117 16.90 13.77 -5.77
N VAL A 118 16.07 12.83 -5.31
CA VAL A 118 14.90 12.36 -6.06
C VAL A 118 13.96 13.52 -6.40
N LYS A 119 13.65 14.38 -5.42
CA LYS A 119 12.88 15.61 -5.61
C LYS A 119 13.47 16.50 -6.71
N LYS A 120 14.76 16.82 -6.63
CA LYS A 120 15.43 17.67 -7.63
C LYS A 120 15.36 17.06 -9.03
N THR A 121 15.54 15.75 -9.15
CA THR A 121 15.45 15.04 -10.43
C THR A 121 14.04 15.11 -11.02
N ILE A 122 13.00 14.84 -10.21
CA ILE A 122 11.60 14.96 -10.63
C ILE A 122 11.30 16.38 -11.11
N LEU A 123 11.69 17.39 -10.34
CA LEU A 123 11.47 18.79 -10.69
C LEU A 123 12.24 19.20 -11.95
N SER A 124 13.46 18.70 -12.14
CA SER A 124 14.26 19.02 -13.34
C SER A 124 13.65 18.45 -14.61
N GLU A 125 13.06 17.26 -14.56
CA GLU A 125 12.47 16.59 -15.73
C GLU A 125 11.06 17.12 -16.02
N LEU A 126 10.29 17.44 -14.98
CA LEU A 126 8.94 18.00 -15.08
C LEU A 126 8.91 19.53 -15.12
N ARG A 127 10.05 20.15 -15.41
CA ARG A 127 10.13 21.59 -15.69
C ARG A 127 9.27 21.94 -16.89
N LEU A 128 8.71 23.15 -16.83
CA LEU A 128 7.98 23.73 -17.94
C LEU A 128 8.92 23.89 -19.15
N SER A 129 8.41 23.65 -20.36
CA SER A 129 9.15 24.02 -21.54
C SER A 129 9.23 25.56 -21.64
N PRO A 130 10.24 26.13 -22.32
CA PRO A 130 10.32 27.58 -22.51
C PRO A 130 9.03 28.20 -23.07
N GLY A 131 8.30 27.48 -23.92
CA GLY A 131 7.01 27.94 -24.45
C GLY A 131 5.90 28.00 -23.41
N ASP A 132 5.93 27.10 -22.42
CA ASP A 132 4.94 27.04 -21.33
C ASP A 132 5.14 28.15 -20.29
N TYR A 133 6.33 28.75 -20.21
CA TYR A 133 6.58 29.95 -19.40
C TYR A 133 6.05 31.23 -20.05
N LEU A 134 5.91 31.24 -21.37
CA LEU A 134 5.55 32.46 -22.11
C LEU A 134 4.04 32.60 -22.31
N ARG A 135 3.28 31.50 -22.27
CA ARG A 135 1.84 31.51 -22.58
C ARG A 135 1.01 30.55 -21.72
N PRO A 136 -0.23 30.94 -21.38
CA PRO A 136 -1.17 30.07 -20.70
C PRO A 136 -1.53 28.86 -21.58
N ALA A 137 -1.81 27.73 -20.94
CA ALA A 137 -2.30 26.54 -21.60
C ALA A 137 -3.70 26.77 -22.20
N ARG A 138 -4.10 25.91 -23.13
CA ARG A 138 -5.43 26.00 -23.75
C ARG A 138 -6.50 25.83 -22.67
N ASN A 139 -7.31 26.86 -22.46
CA ASN A 139 -8.35 26.98 -21.42
C ASN A 139 -7.85 27.29 -19.99
N GLU A 140 -6.60 27.70 -19.82
CA GLU A 140 -6.10 28.20 -18.55
C GLU A 140 -6.42 29.69 -18.38
N THR A 141 -6.85 30.09 -17.19
CA THR A 141 -7.04 31.52 -16.86
C THR A 141 -5.70 32.18 -16.57
N TRP A 142 -5.60 33.49 -16.81
CA TRP A 142 -4.37 34.24 -16.50
C TRP A 142 -3.95 34.14 -15.02
N LEU A 143 -4.91 34.00 -14.10
CA LEU A 143 -4.64 33.82 -12.68
C LEU A 143 -3.98 32.46 -12.38
N HIS A 144 -4.50 31.37 -12.95
CA HIS A 144 -3.91 30.05 -12.78
C HIS A 144 -2.52 29.97 -13.43
N PHE A 145 -2.36 30.61 -14.59
CA PHE A 145 -1.07 30.73 -15.26
C PHE A 145 -0.01 31.45 -14.42
N ALA A 146 -0.36 32.57 -13.78
CA ALA A 146 0.54 33.30 -12.91
C ALA A 146 0.97 32.46 -11.69
N SER A 147 -0.02 31.88 -10.98
CA SER A 147 0.23 30.99 -9.83
C SER A 147 1.14 29.81 -10.20
N ARG A 148 0.89 29.21 -11.37
CA ARG A 148 1.71 28.15 -11.93
C ARG A 148 3.15 28.59 -12.13
N ILE A 149 3.40 29.71 -12.81
CA ILE A 149 4.76 30.20 -13.05
C ILE A 149 5.47 30.51 -11.73
N GLU A 150 4.78 31.16 -10.78
CA GLU A 150 5.32 31.47 -9.45
C GLU A 150 5.77 30.20 -8.72
N SER A 151 4.97 29.14 -8.77
CA SER A 151 5.32 27.86 -8.14
C SER A 151 6.59 27.22 -8.72
N TYR A 152 6.79 27.32 -10.04
CA TYR A 152 8.03 26.84 -10.66
C TYR A 152 9.21 27.77 -10.40
N HIS A 153 9.00 29.09 -10.39
CA HIS A 153 10.05 30.07 -10.11
C HIS A 153 10.61 29.89 -8.68
N ALA A 154 9.76 29.67 -7.69
CA ALA A 154 10.17 29.49 -6.30
C ALA A 154 11.00 28.21 -6.06
N VAL A 155 10.86 27.22 -6.93
CA VAL A 155 11.46 25.88 -6.75
C VAL A 155 12.63 25.62 -7.69
N CYS A 156 12.66 26.26 -8.86
CA CYS A 156 13.64 26.02 -9.92
C CYS A 156 14.72 27.09 -10.07
N MET A 157 14.55 28.31 -9.54
CA MET A 157 15.56 29.37 -9.53
C MET A 157 16.09 29.61 -8.12
#